data_AF-A0A366GV36-F1
#
_entry.id   AF-A0A366GV36-F1
#
_cell.length_a   1.000
_cell.length_b   1.000
_cell.length_c   1.000
_cell.angle_alpha   90.00
_cell.angle_beta   90.00
_cell.angle_gamma   90.00
#
_symmetry.space_group_name_H-M   'P 1'
#
loop_
_entity.id
_entity.type
_entity.pdbx_description
1 polymer ?
#
loop_
_entity_poly.entity_id
_entity_poly.type
_entity_poly.pdbx_seq_one_letter_code
_entity_poly.pdbx_strand_id
1 'polypeptide(L)'
;MKKMALCIASLSLLLGACSNNTIEKKDEVVQKDTKEKSMIPRNAVSKDYYRTVIPLKEQKVINTVNVKTNSKLDLAEYENGLMDIASKQFDTENYVLQLNQYIPEKTIDELVTKQEVPVLTNIIEQDYFGKQNSNELSLSGVVIGLSMSSSVSNEEAISKGTEVAKGLIEAINKNDKYNKSPITFAIFKQESTSSLKNGTYISSATVQKNETNLGNWDTIDEKSYSYPSQEFGGAHGEDNDKLKKFSEAMKAFSPGDYIPVNAKISYKQNKMDKLKMDIVVKYNGKSELMALSQTAAQSMLEQFPKDAKVQLQIKSENKIEAVIIKEKNSDKPFVSFL
;
A
#
# COMPACT_ATOMS: atom_id res chain seq x y z
N MET A 1 41.99 -64.09 -31.40
CA MET A 1 43.29 -63.57 -30.91
C MET A 1 43.74 -62.41 -31.78
N LYS A 2 44.36 -61.39 -31.18
CA LYS A 2 44.90 -60.12 -31.73
C LYS A 2 43.83 -59.04 -31.98
N LYS A 3 43.59 -58.14 -31.02
CA LYS A 3 44.32 -56.88 -30.70
C LYS A 3 44.33 -55.90 -31.88
N MET A 4 43.56 -54.83 -31.76
CA MET A 4 43.84 -53.56 -32.44
C MET A 4 43.66 -52.42 -31.44
N ALA A 5 44.60 -51.50 -31.47
CA ALA A 5 44.85 -50.47 -30.47
C ALA A 5 44.29 -49.11 -30.89
N LEU A 6 44.03 -48.29 -29.85
CA LEU A 6 44.13 -46.83 -29.75
C LEU A 6 43.34 -45.94 -30.73
N CYS A 7 42.48 -45.08 -30.16
CA CYS A 7 42.51 -43.64 -30.42
C CYS A 7 41.85 -42.85 -29.27
N ILE A 8 42.47 -41.71 -28.98
CA ILE A 8 42.28 -40.80 -27.86
C ILE A 8 41.12 -39.83 -28.15
N ALA A 9 40.28 -39.52 -27.16
CA ALA A 9 39.63 -38.21 -27.06
C ALA A 9 39.13 -37.96 -25.63
N SER A 10 39.71 -36.93 -25.03
CA SER A 10 39.33 -36.23 -23.81
C SER A 10 37.85 -35.89 -23.71
N LEU A 11 37.22 -36.18 -22.56
CA LEU A 11 36.03 -35.45 -22.11
C LEU A 11 36.10 -35.20 -20.59
N SER A 12 36.97 -34.27 -20.23
CA SER A 12 36.89 -33.53 -18.98
C SER A 12 35.73 -32.54 -19.04
N LEU A 13 34.57 -32.91 -18.51
CA LEU A 13 33.42 -32.02 -18.22
C LEU A 13 32.64 -32.59 -17.02
N LEU A 14 33.26 -32.62 -15.84
CA LEU A 14 32.51 -32.59 -14.57
C LEU A 14 32.33 -31.12 -14.18
N LEU A 15 31.48 -30.41 -14.93
CA LEU A 15 30.98 -29.11 -14.52
C LEU A 15 29.76 -29.30 -13.63
N GLY A 16 29.90 -28.76 -12.41
CA GLY A 16 28.90 -28.46 -11.39
C GLY A 16 27.45 -28.87 -11.62
N ALA A 17 27.02 -29.89 -10.87
CA ALA A 17 25.64 -30.01 -10.43
C ALA A 17 25.53 -29.59 -8.95
N CYS A 18 25.85 -28.33 -8.66
CA CYS A 18 25.19 -27.65 -7.55
C CYS A 18 23.82 -27.23 -8.10
N SER A 19 22.85 -28.13 -8.06
CA SER A 19 21.45 -27.77 -8.32
C SER A 19 21.02 -26.84 -7.19
N ASN A 20 21.10 -25.54 -7.45
CA ASN A 20 20.60 -24.49 -6.58
C ASN A 20 19.07 -24.53 -6.66
N ASN A 21 18.46 -25.47 -5.94
CA ASN A 21 17.02 -25.73 -5.92
C ASN A 21 16.27 -24.70 -5.05
N THR A 22 16.55 -23.41 -5.26
CA THR A 22 15.98 -22.30 -4.46
C THR A 22 14.67 -21.76 -5.06
N ILE A 23 14.12 -22.43 -6.08
CA ILE A 23 12.88 -22.02 -6.78
C ILE A 23 11.78 -23.10 -6.61
N GLU A 24 11.52 -23.55 -5.39
CA GLU A 24 10.32 -24.34 -5.05
C GLU A 24 9.33 -23.53 -4.17
N LYS A 25 9.26 -22.21 -4.33
CA LYS A 25 8.44 -21.30 -3.49
C LYS A 25 7.23 -20.68 -4.18
N LYS A 26 6.85 -21.16 -5.37
CA LYS A 26 5.74 -20.61 -6.16
C LYS A 26 4.80 -21.73 -6.61
N ASP A 27 3.51 -21.44 -6.61
CA ASP A 27 2.49 -22.34 -7.16
C ASP A 27 2.15 -21.89 -8.59
N GLU A 28 2.15 -22.82 -9.54
CA GLU A 28 1.66 -22.57 -10.89
C GLU A 28 0.13 -22.59 -10.91
N VAL A 29 -0.46 -21.57 -11.53
CA VAL A 29 -1.90 -21.42 -11.68
C VAL A 29 -2.27 -21.07 -13.12
N VAL A 30 -3.50 -21.35 -13.50
CA VAL A 30 -4.08 -20.97 -14.78
C VAL A 30 -5.23 -20.00 -14.54
N GLN A 31 -5.24 -18.88 -15.26
CA GLN A 31 -6.38 -17.96 -15.24
C GLN A 31 -7.55 -18.54 -16.04
N LYS A 32 -8.73 -18.61 -15.43
CA LYS A 32 -9.92 -19.21 -16.04
C LYS A 32 -10.32 -18.51 -17.35
N ASP A 33 -10.30 -17.18 -17.34
CA ASP A 33 -10.88 -16.35 -18.40
C ASP A 33 -9.89 -16.15 -19.57
N THR A 34 -8.58 -16.13 -19.30
CA THR A 34 -7.54 -15.92 -20.33
C THR A 34 -6.80 -17.19 -20.75
N LYS A 35 -6.90 -18.26 -19.95
CA LYS A 35 -6.10 -19.50 -20.05
C LYS A 35 -4.59 -19.27 -19.95
N GLU A 36 -4.17 -18.10 -19.47
CA GLU A 36 -2.76 -17.76 -19.26
C GLU A 36 -2.23 -18.49 -18.02
N LYS A 37 -1.01 -19.03 -18.12
CA LYS A 37 -0.28 -19.59 -16.98
C LYS A 37 0.40 -18.47 -16.21
N SER A 38 0.32 -18.54 -14.89
CA SER A 38 0.95 -17.58 -13.99
C SER A 38 1.46 -18.25 -12.72
N MET A 39 2.21 -17.51 -11.92
CA MET A 39 2.77 -18.01 -10.67
C MET A 39 2.28 -17.17 -9.49
N ILE A 40 2.05 -17.82 -8.35
CA ILE A 40 1.72 -17.15 -7.08
C ILE A 40 2.79 -17.52 -6.05
N PRO A 41 3.43 -16.55 -5.36
CA PRO A 41 4.27 -16.84 -4.21
C PRO A 41 3.50 -17.58 -3.12
N ARG A 42 4.12 -18.56 -2.46
CA ARG A 42 3.44 -19.29 -1.36
C ARG A 42 3.12 -18.42 -0.15
N ASN A 43 3.97 -17.43 0.15
CA ASN A 43 3.83 -16.55 1.30
C ASN A 43 3.58 -15.11 0.85
N ALA A 44 2.69 -14.41 1.56
CA ALA A 44 2.60 -12.96 1.52
C ALA A 44 3.75 -12.31 2.31
N VAL A 45 3.97 -11.01 2.10
CA VAL A 45 4.97 -10.22 2.85
C VAL A 45 4.54 -10.06 4.32
N SER A 46 3.24 -9.87 4.55
CA SER A 46 2.60 -9.89 5.87
C SER A 46 1.11 -10.26 5.71
N LYS A 47 0.39 -10.41 6.82
CA LYS A 47 -1.06 -10.65 6.82
C LYS A 47 -1.88 -9.50 6.19
N ASP A 48 -1.31 -8.30 6.14
CA ASP A 48 -2.00 -7.10 5.64
C ASP A 48 -1.90 -6.96 4.11
N TYR A 49 -1.09 -7.80 3.44
CA TYR A 49 -0.83 -7.70 2.01
C TYR A 49 -1.27 -8.96 1.26
N TYR A 50 -1.86 -8.75 0.09
CA TYR A 50 -2.19 -9.84 -0.83
C TYR A 50 -0.93 -10.47 -1.43
N ARG A 51 -1.03 -11.76 -1.74
CA ARG A 51 -0.11 -12.38 -2.69
C ARG A 51 -0.41 -11.85 -4.08
N THR A 52 0.62 -11.65 -4.89
CA THR A 52 0.48 -11.17 -6.27
C THR A 52 0.67 -12.28 -7.28
N VAL A 53 -0.01 -12.17 -8.42
CA VAL A 53 0.24 -13.05 -9.57
C VAL A 53 1.43 -12.52 -10.37
N ILE A 54 2.30 -13.43 -10.82
CA ILE A 54 3.52 -13.15 -11.57
C ILE A 54 3.39 -13.72 -12.99
N PRO A 55 3.76 -12.96 -14.05
CA PRO A 55 4.31 -11.61 -14.02
C PRO A 55 3.29 -10.55 -13.61
N LEU A 56 3.74 -9.58 -12.81
CA LEU A 56 2.91 -8.44 -12.41
C LEU A 56 2.87 -7.44 -13.58
N LYS A 57 1.67 -7.04 -14.01
CA LYS A 57 1.54 -5.94 -14.98
C LYS A 57 1.92 -4.62 -14.32
N GLU A 58 2.55 -3.75 -15.10
CA GLU A 58 2.96 -2.44 -14.62
C GLU A 58 1.76 -1.55 -14.32
N GLN A 59 1.92 -0.68 -13.31
CA GLN A 59 1.00 0.39 -13.01
C GLN A 59 1.61 1.73 -13.39
N LYS A 60 0.91 2.45 -14.27
CA LYS A 60 1.30 3.78 -14.69
C LYS A 60 0.73 4.82 -13.75
N VAL A 61 1.59 5.72 -13.29
CA VAL A 61 1.21 6.91 -12.53
C VAL A 61 1.55 8.14 -13.34
N ILE A 62 0.57 9.02 -13.53
CA ILE A 62 0.68 10.25 -14.31
C ILE A 62 0.97 11.41 -13.35
N ASN A 63 2.17 11.98 -13.44
CA ASN A 63 2.60 13.06 -12.54
C ASN A 63 2.27 14.47 -13.05
N THR A 64 2.03 14.65 -14.35
CA THR A 64 1.83 15.97 -14.96
C THR A 64 0.63 16.72 -14.38
N VAL A 65 -0.44 16.00 -14.03
CA VAL A 65 -1.66 16.59 -13.46
C VAL A 65 -1.48 16.95 -11.98
N ASN A 66 -0.76 16.12 -11.22
CA ASN A 66 -0.39 16.42 -9.82
C ASN A 66 0.41 17.74 -9.75
N VAL A 67 1.39 17.92 -10.65
CA VAL A 67 2.18 19.15 -10.74
C VAL A 67 1.30 20.37 -11.05
N LYS A 68 0.40 20.28 -12.03
CA LYS A 68 -0.50 21.39 -12.40
C LYS A 68 -1.43 21.82 -11.27
N THR A 69 -1.80 20.90 -10.39
CA THR A 69 -2.77 21.15 -9.30
C THR A 69 -2.11 21.34 -7.94
N ASN A 70 -0.77 21.35 -7.88
CA ASN A 70 -0.01 21.37 -6.62
C ASN A 70 -0.45 20.28 -5.64
N SER A 71 -0.79 19.09 -6.15
CA SER A 71 -1.27 17.97 -5.35
C SER A 71 -0.18 16.93 -5.17
N LYS A 72 -0.05 16.38 -3.96
CA LYS A 72 0.82 15.22 -3.72
C LYS A 72 0.01 13.94 -3.81
N LEU A 73 0.59 12.93 -4.45
CA LEU A 73 -0.10 11.66 -4.68
C LEU A 73 -0.18 10.80 -3.42
N ASP A 74 0.85 10.84 -2.57
CA ASP A 74 0.96 9.93 -1.42
C ASP A 74 0.69 8.48 -1.86
N LEU A 75 1.43 8.01 -2.88
CA LEU A 75 1.16 6.76 -3.60
C LEU A 75 0.98 5.55 -2.65
N ALA A 76 1.76 5.47 -1.58
CA ALA A 76 1.61 4.41 -0.59
C ALA A 76 0.23 4.43 0.08
N GLU A 77 -0.34 5.58 0.41
CA GLU A 77 -1.67 5.66 1.01
C GLU A 77 -2.76 5.44 -0.03
N TYR A 78 -2.53 5.87 -1.26
CA TYR A 78 -3.42 5.59 -2.37
C TYR A 78 -3.53 4.08 -2.64
N GLU A 79 -2.40 3.36 -2.76
CA GLU A 79 -2.41 1.92 -3.04
C GLU A 79 -2.87 1.10 -1.83
N ASN A 80 -2.34 1.38 -0.64
CA ASN A 80 -2.68 0.62 0.57
C ASN A 80 -4.11 0.90 1.02
N GLY A 81 -4.59 2.13 0.90
CA GLY A 81 -5.97 2.48 1.22
C GLY A 81 -6.96 1.74 0.30
N LEU A 82 -6.61 1.55 -0.99
CA LEU A 82 -7.43 0.76 -1.90
C LEU A 82 -7.45 -0.72 -1.50
N MET A 83 -6.31 -1.27 -1.09
CA MET A 83 -6.24 -2.64 -0.56
C MET A 83 -7.04 -2.80 0.74
N ASP A 84 -7.02 -1.78 1.61
CA ASP A 84 -7.81 -1.74 2.85
C ASP A 84 -9.32 -1.70 2.55
N ILE A 85 -9.74 -1.04 1.46
CA ILE A 85 -11.13 -1.06 0.99
C ILE A 85 -11.48 -2.45 0.43
N ALA A 86 -10.61 -3.00 -0.40
CA ALA A 86 -10.80 -4.32 -1.00
C ALA A 86 -10.90 -5.43 0.04
N SER A 87 -10.11 -5.36 1.11
CA SER A 87 -10.04 -6.42 2.15
C SER A 87 -11.34 -6.61 2.93
N LYS A 88 -12.27 -5.65 2.86
CA LYS A 88 -13.63 -5.78 3.39
C LYS A 88 -14.45 -6.83 2.64
N GLN A 89 -14.12 -7.10 1.39
CA GLN A 89 -14.83 -8.05 0.53
C GLN A 89 -13.95 -9.24 0.09
N PHE A 90 -12.66 -9.03 -0.08
CA PHE A 90 -11.70 -10.02 -0.58
C PHE A 90 -10.60 -10.20 0.47
N ASP A 91 -10.67 -11.20 1.34
CA ASP A 91 -9.64 -11.35 2.38
C ASP A 91 -8.24 -11.65 1.79
N THR A 92 -7.19 -11.23 2.49
CA THR A 92 -5.80 -11.35 2.03
C THR A 92 -5.28 -12.79 1.97
N GLU A 93 -5.96 -13.74 2.61
CA GLU A 93 -5.54 -15.15 2.67
C GLU A 93 -6.03 -15.92 1.44
N ASN A 94 -7.30 -15.73 1.06
CA ASN A 94 -7.98 -16.49 0.02
C ASN A 94 -7.88 -15.87 -1.37
N TYR A 95 -7.64 -14.56 -1.46
CA TYR A 95 -7.58 -13.83 -2.73
C TYR A 95 -6.16 -13.43 -3.10
N VAL A 96 -5.93 -13.28 -4.40
CA VAL A 96 -4.66 -12.79 -4.95
C VAL A 96 -4.87 -11.57 -5.84
N LEU A 97 -3.87 -10.69 -5.84
CA LEU A 97 -3.90 -9.40 -6.51
C LEU A 97 -3.22 -9.46 -7.88
N GLN A 98 -3.86 -8.85 -8.88
CA GLN A 98 -3.25 -8.38 -10.12
C GLN A 98 -3.55 -6.90 -10.32
N LEU A 99 -2.81 -6.25 -11.23
CA LEU A 99 -3.00 -4.85 -11.56
C LEU A 99 -3.39 -4.70 -13.03
N ASN A 100 -4.23 -3.71 -13.33
CA ASN A 100 -4.53 -3.19 -14.67
C ASN A 100 -4.87 -4.26 -15.73
N GLN A 101 -5.82 -5.16 -15.43
CA GLN A 101 -6.23 -6.19 -16.39
C GLN A 101 -7.30 -5.70 -17.37
N TYR A 102 -8.20 -4.81 -16.96
CA TYR A 102 -9.44 -4.54 -17.67
C TYR A 102 -9.58 -3.11 -18.19
N ILE A 103 -8.91 -2.11 -17.60
CA ILE A 103 -8.92 -0.73 -18.10
C ILE A 103 -7.76 -0.52 -19.09
N PRO A 104 -8.02 -0.12 -20.34
CA PRO A 104 -6.96 0.20 -21.29
C PRO A 104 -6.14 1.42 -20.85
N GLU A 105 -4.80 1.34 -20.96
CA GLU A 105 -3.90 2.45 -20.62
C GLU A 105 -4.27 3.75 -21.34
N LYS A 106 -4.63 3.67 -22.63
CA LYS A 106 -5.09 4.82 -23.42
C LYS A 106 -6.32 5.48 -22.79
N THR A 107 -7.25 4.72 -22.24
CA THR A 107 -8.43 5.25 -21.57
C THR A 107 -8.05 6.02 -20.31
N ILE A 108 -7.09 5.50 -19.53
CA ILE A 108 -6.55 6.20 -18.35
C ILE A 108 -5.89 7.52 -18.78
N ASP A 109 -5.00 7.47 -19.77
CA ASP A 109 -4.30 8.65 -20.28
C ASP A 109 -5.28 9.72 -20.76
N GLU A 110 -6.32 9.34 -21.50
CA GLU A 110 -7.34 10.28 -22.00
C GLU A 110 -8.14 10.91 -20.87
N LEU A 111 -8.65 10.12 -19.92
CA LEU A 111 -9.44 10.61 -18.79
C LEU A 111 -8.63 11.53 -17.87
N VAL A 112 -7.36 11.22 -17.65
CA VAL A 112 -6.49 12.00 -16.75
C VAL A 112 -5.93 13.24 -17.45
N THR A 113 -5.44 13.13 -18.69
CA THR A 113 -4.67 14.24 -19.30
C THR A 113 -5.49 15.22 -20.13
N LYS A 114 -6.65 14.80 -20.68
CA LYS A 114 -7.50 15.64 -21.54
C LYS A 114 -8.61 16.37 -20.77
N GLN A 115 -8.32 16.83 -19.56
CA GLN A 115 -9.23 17.65 -18.77
C GLN A 115 -8.94 19.13 -18.99
N GLU A 116 -9.97 19.95 -19.20
CA GLU A 116 -9.83 21.41 -19.25
C GLU A 116 -9.41 21.98 -17.89
N VAL A 117 -10.13 21.58 -16.84
CA VAL A 117 -9.81 21.86 -15.44
C VAL A 117 -9.44 20.53 -14.78
N PRO A 118 -8.18 20.30 -14.40
CA PRO A 118 -7.76 19.00 -13.89
C PRO A 118 -8.31 18.74 -12.48
N VAL A 119 -9.20 17.74 -12.37
CA VAL A 119 -9.78 17.27 -11.11
C VAL A 119 -9.30 15.86 -10.81
N LEU A 120 -9.48 14.93 -11.75
CA LEU A 120 -8.94 13.58 -11.67
C LEU A 120 -7.44 13.64 -11.94
N THR A 121 -6.61 13.09 -11.05
CA THR A 121 -5.16 13.14 -11.21
C THR A 121 -4.54 11.80 -11.57
N ASN A 122 -5.13 10.68 -11.11
CA ASN A 122 -4.69 9.32 -11.42
C ASN A 122 -5.86 8.33 -11.31
N ILE A 123 -5.73 7.20 -12.01
CA ILE A 123 -6.59 6.01 -11.87
C ILE A 123 -5.67 4.82 -11.61
N ILE A 124 -6.02 3.97 -10.65
CA ILE A 124 -5.36 2.66 -10.45
C ILE A 124 -6.40 1.55 -10.40
N GLU A 125 -6.06 0.37 -10.90
CA GLU A 125 -6.92 -0.81 -10.95
C GLU A 125 -6.26 -1.96 -10.20
N GLN A 126 -6.99 -2.53 -9.24
CA GLN A 126 -6.61 -3.71 -8.47
C GLN A 126 -7.64 -4.82 -8.72
N ASP A 127 -7.17 -5.96 -9.23
CA ASP A 127 -7.98 -7.08 -9.65
C ASP A 127 -7.81 -8.27 -8.70
N TYR A 128 -8.90 -8.73 -8.11
CA TYR A 128 -8.88 -9.76 -7.07
C TYR A 128 -9.39 -11.09 -7.59
N PHE A 129 -8.55 -12.12 -7.51
CA PHE A 129 -8.85 -13.45 -8.00
C PHE A 129 -8.96 -14.44 -6.84
N GLY A 130 -10.05 -15.22 -6.83
CA GLY A 130 -10.23 -16.36 -5.93
C GLY A 130 -9.86 -17.67 -6.64
N LYS A 131 -9.40 -18.66 -5.87
CA LYS A 131 -9.21 -20.03 -6.38
C LYS A 131 -10.56 -20.74 -6.47
N GLN A 132 -10.92 -21.23 -7.65
CA GLN A 132 -12.13 -22.05 -7.84
C GLN A 132 -11.86 -23.54 -7.60
N ASN A 133 -10.70 -24.01 -8.08
CA ASN A 133 -10.12 -25.34 -7.85
C ASN A 133 -8.63 -25.18 -7.51
N SER A 134 -7.88 -26.27 -7.24
CA SER A 134 -6.48 -26.19 -6.74
C SER A 134 -5.57 -25.26 -7.55
N ASN A 135 -5.74 -25.22 -8.89
CA ASN A 135 -4.84 -24.53 -9.82
C ASN A 135 -5.54 -23.52 -10.75
N GLU A 136 -6.83 -23.20 -10.57
CA GLU A 136 -7.55 -22.26 -11.44
C GLU A 136 -8.01 -21.00 -10.69
N LEU A 137 -7.61 -19.82 -11.21
CA LEU A 137 -8.01 -18.49 -10.70
C LEU A 137 -9.17 -17.92 -11.50
N SER A 138 -10.15 -17.32 -10.83
CA SER A 138 -11.24 -16.58 -11.46
C SER A 138 -11.40 -15.20 -10.83
N LEU A 139 -11.63 -14.18 -11.66
CA LEU A 139 -11.88 -12.82 -11.18
C LEU A 139 -13.09 -12.84 -10.24
N SER A 140 -12.91 -12.24 -9.07
CA SER A 140 -13.92 -12.12 -8.03
C SER A 140 -14.38 -10.68 -7.82
N GLY A 141 -13.55 -9.70 -8.21
CA GLY A 141 -13.89 -8.29 -8.19
C GLY A 141 -12.77 -7.41 -8.70
N VAL A 142 -13.14 -6.20 -9.11
CA VAL A 142 -12.23 -5.13 -9.52
C VAL A 142 -12.40 -3.98 -8.55
N VAL A 143 -11.31 -3.41 -8.06
CA VAL A 143 -11.32 -2.25 -7.17
C VAL A 143 -10.50 -1.13 -7.81
N ILE A 144 -11.11 0.04 -7.99
CA ILE A 144 -10.56 1.15 -8.77
C ILE A 144 -10.40 2.35 -7.87
N GLY A 145 -9.15 2.81 -7.74
CA GLY A 145 -8.83 4.08 -7.10
C GLY A 145 -9.00 5.20 -8.10
N LEU A 146 -9.68 6.27 -7.70
CA LEU A 146 -9.76 7.54 -8.42
C LEU A 146 -9.13 8.62 -7.56
N SER A 147 -7.93 9.05 -7.91
CA SER A 147 -7.22 10.13 -7.21
C SER A 147 -7.70 11.49 -7.69
N MET A 148 -8.10 12.35 -6.75
CA MET A 148 -8.66 13.67 -6.99
C MET A 148 -7.75 14.75 -6.43
N SER A 149 -7.67 15.87 -7.14
CA SER A 149 -6.76 16.96 -6.80
C SER A 149 -7.06 17.59 -5.45
N SER A 150 -6.03 18.17 -4.85
CA SER A 150 -6.13 18.88 -3.58
C SER A 150 -6.98 20.15 -3.66
N SER A 151 -7.08 20.75 -4.85
CA SER A 151 -7.72 22.05 -5.09
C SER A 151 -9.25 22.01 -5.20
N VAL A 152 -9.87 20.83 -5.25
CA VAL A 152 -11.34 20.70 -5.29
C VAL A 152 -11.94 20.34 -3.94
N SER A 153 -13.22 20.64 -3.76
CA SER A 153 -14.03 20.16 -2.64
C SER A 153 -14.30 18.64 -2.71
N ASN A 154 -14.80 18.06 -1.62
CA ASN A 154 -15.18 16.65 -1.60
C ASN A 154 -16.39 16.38 -2.50
N GLU A 155 -17.32 17.33 -2.59
CA GLU A 155 -18.51 17.27 -3.42
C GLU A 155 -18.13 17.27 -4.92
N GLU A 156 -17.22 18.15 -5.33
CA GLU A 156 -16.68 18.17 -6.69
C GLU A 156 -15.90 16.89 -7.01
N ALA A 157 -15.12 16.38 -6.06
CA ALA A 157 -14.41 15.12 -6.21
C ALA A 157 -15.38 13.94 -6.43
N ILE A 158 -16.48 13.87 -5.68
CA ILE A 158 -17.53 12.84 -5.83
C ILE A 158 -18.29 12.99 -7.15
N SER A 159 -18.62 14.22 -7.53
CA SER A 159 -19.26 14.51 -8.82
C SER A 159 -18.38 14.03 -9.99
N LYS A 160 -17.10 14.42 -9.99
CA LYS A 160 -16.15 13.98 -11.03
C LYS A 160 -15.91 12.47 -10.98
N GLY A 161 -15.79 11.89 -9.80
CA GLY A 161 -15.66 10.44 -9.61
C GLY A 161 -16.83 9.67 -10.22
N THR A 162 -18.05 10.20 -10.09
CA THR A 162 -19.26 9.61 -10.69
C THR A 162 -19.22 9.64 -12.22
N GLU A 163 -18.81 10.76 -12.81
CA GLU A 163 -18.64 10.90 -14.27
C GLU A 163 -17.61 9.89 -14.81
N VAL A 164 -16.44 9.83 -14.16
CA VAL A 164 -15.33 8.95 -14.55
C VAL A 164 -15.72 7.48 -14.39
N ALA A 165 -16.35 7.12 -13.27
CA ALA A 165 -16.79 5.75 -12.99
C ALA A 165 -17.74 5.23 -14.07
N LYS A 166 -18.71 6.03 -14.52
CA LYS A 166 -19.62 5.64 -15.61
C LYS A 166 -18.86 5.29 -16.89
N GLY A 167 -17.91 6.12 -17.31
CA GLY A 167 -17.07 5.84 -18.48
C GLY A 167 -16.21 4.59 -18.32
N LEU A 168 -15.65 4.36 -17.13
CA LEU A 168 -14.86 3.16 -16.84
C LEU A 168 -15.70 1.89 -16.81
N ILE A 169 -16.94 1.93 -16.28
CA ILE A 169 -17.88 0.80 -16.31
C ILE A 169 -18.13 0.38 -17.76
N GLU A 170 -18.39 1.33 -18.66
CA GLU A 170 -18.59 1.04 -20.08
C GLU A 170 -17.34 0.44 -20.74
N ALA A 171 -16.15 0.99 -20.44
CA ALA A 171 -14.88 0.51 -20.99
C ALA A 171 -14.56 -0.92 -20.53
N ILE A 172 -14.68 -1.20 -19.23
CA ILE A 172 -14.45 -2.52 -18.65
C ILE A 172 -15.45 -3.54 -19.21
N ASN A 173 -16.71 -3.16 -19.38
CA ASN A 173 -17.74 -4.07 -19.90
C ASN A 173 -17.55 -4.46 -21.37
N LYS A 174 -16.79 -3.68 -22.15
CA LYS A 174 -16.39 -4.01 -23.54
C LYS A 174 -15.22 -4.98 -23.61
N ASN A 175 -14.57 -5.28 -22.50
CA ASN A 175 -13.48 -6.24 -22.45
C ASN A 175 -14.05 -7.66 -22.30
N ASP A 176 -13.91 -8.50 -23.33
CA ASP A 176 -14.45 -9.87 -23.34
C ASP A 176 -13.87 -10.77 -22.23
N LYS A 177 -12.71 -10.41 -21.66
CA LYS A 177 -12.08 -11.13 -20.54
C LYS A 177 -12.73 -10.81 -19.19
N TYR A 178 -13.52 -9.75 -19.09
CA TYR A 178 -14.17 -9.35 -17.84
C TYR A 178 -15.46 -10.17 -17.62
N ASN A 179 -15.48 -10.95 -16.54
CA ASN A 179 -16.52 -11.92 -16.25
C ASN A 179 -17.76 -11.34 -15.51
N LYS A 180 -17.95 -10.01 -15.55
CA LYS A 180 -19.05 -9.29 -14.88
C LYS A 180 -19.01 -9.35 -13.34
N SER A 181 -17.83 -9.55 -12.77
CA SER A 181 -17.59 -9.43 -11.31
C SER A 181 -17.93 -8.03 -10.77
N PRO A 182 -18.22 -7.86 -9.48
CA PRO A 182 -18.47 -6.52 -8.91
C PRO A 182 -17.27 -5.57 -9.14
N ILE A 183 -17.57 -4.29 -9.32
CA ILE A 183 -16.58 -3.22 -9.46
C ILE A 183 -16.78 -2.21 -8.34
N THR A 184 -15.77 -1.99 -7.50
CA THR A 184 -15.80 -0.97 -6.44
C THR A 184 -14.92 0.21 -6.84
N PHE A 185 -15.51 1.39 -6.93
CA PHE A 185 -14.79 2.65 -7.11
C PHE A 185 -14.56 3.30 -5.76
N ALA A 186 -13.37 3.88 -5.56
CA ALA A 186 -13.03 4.59 -4.34
C ALA A 186 -12.35 5.92 -4.67
N ILE A 187 -12.79 7.00 -4.04
CA ILE A 187 -12.27 8.36 -4.26
C ILE A 187 -11.20 8.66 -3.23
N PHE A 188 -9.99 8.89 -3.72
CA PHE A 188 -8.85 9.33 -2.93
C PHE A 188 -8.66 10.83 -3.06
N LYS A 189 -8.82 11.56 -1.96
CA LYS A 189 -8.60 13.01 -1.91
C LYS A 189 -7.14 13.29 -1.60
N GLN A 190 -6.44 13.90 -2.56
CA GLN A 190 -5.08 14.35 -2.36
C GLN A 190 -5.00 15.60 -1.47
N GLU A 191 -3.86 15.74 -0.83
CA GLU A 191 -3.46 16.95 -0.11
C GLU A 191 -2.54 17.82 -0.98
N SER A 192 -2.37 19.09 -0.63
CA SER A 192 -1.43 19.96 -1.37
C SER A 192 0.02 19.53 -1.12
N THR A 193 0.93 19.91 -2.02
CA THR A 193 2.38 19.67 -1.85
C THR A 193 2.97 20.38 -0.63
N SER A 194 2.31 21.43 -0.13
CA SER A 194 2.68 22.15 1.10
C SER A 194 2.03 21.58 2.37
N SER A 195 1.05 20.67 2.25
CA SER A 195 0.38 20.06 3.40
C SER A 195 1.30 19.05 4.10
N LEU A 196 1.19 18.96 5.42
CA LEU A 196 1.89 17.95 6.23
C LEU A 196 1.10 16.63 6.32
N LYS A 197 -0.22 16.66 6.09
CA LYS A 197 -1.14 15.51 6.12
C LYS A 197 -1.01 14.64 4.89
N ASN A 198 -1.32 13.35 4.97
CA ASN A 198 -1.41 12.55 3.75
C ASN A 198 -2.82 12.67 3.13
N GLY A 199 -2.92 12.41 1.82
CA GLY A 199 -4.22 12.15 1.18
C GLY A 199 -4.95 10.95 1.81
N THR A 200 -6.27 10.92 1.65
CA THR A 200 -7.15 9.91 2.28
C THR A 200 -8.29 9.49 1.36
N TYR A 201 -8.85 8.30 1.57
CA TYR A 201 -10.09 7.90 0.91
C TYR A 201 -11.30 8.55 1.59
N ILE A 202 -12.19 9.15 0.79
CA ILE A 202 -13.36 9.88 1.31
C ILE A 202 -14.68 9.19 1.02
N SER A 203 -14.73 8.33 0.00
CA SER A 203 -15.98 7.69 -0.43
C SER A 203 -15.73 6.48 -1.33
N SER A 204 -16.66 5.52 -1.32
CA SER A 204 -16.68 4.38 -2.25
C SER A 204 -18.08 4.07 -2.77
N ALA A 205 -18.17 3.55 -3.99
CA ALA A 205 -19.43 3.07 -4.59
C ALA A 205 -19.17 1.77 -5.36
N THR A 206 -20.12 0.85 -5.31
CA THR A 206 -20.00 -0.47 -5.94
C THR A 206 -21.05 -0.69 -7.02
N VAL A 207 -20.62 -1.22 -8.15
CA VAL A 207 -21.47 -1.86 -9.16
C VAL A 207 -21.58 -3.33 -8.79
N GLN A 208 -22.80 -3.82 -8.62
CA GLN A 208 -23.02 -5.22 -8.24
C GLN A 208 -22.71 -6.17 -9.41
N LYS A 209 -22.50 -7.44 -9.07
CA LYS A 209 -22.21 -8.48 -10.06
C LYS A 209 -23.32 -8.55 -11.12
N ASN A 210 -22.94 -8.63 -12.39
CA ASN A 210 -23.84 -8.62 -13.56
C ASN A 210 -24.66 -7.33 -13.75
N GLU A 211 -24.34 -6.26 -13.02
CA GLU A 211 -24.98 -4.96 -13.20
C GLU A 211 -24.02 -3.96 -13.86
N THR A 212 -24.57 -2.83 -14.31
CA THR A 212 -23.82 -1.70 -14.88
C THR A 212 -24.14 -0.38 -14.19
N ASN A 213 -25.10 -0.38 -13.26
CA ASN A 213 -25.49 0.82 -12.55
C ASN A 213 -24.55 1.02 -11.36
N LEU A 214 -23.98 2.22 -11.26
CA LEU A 214 -23.21 2.61 -10.09
C LEU A 214 -24.16 2.76 -8.89
N GLY A 215 -23.84 2.09 -7.79
CA GLY A 215 -24.55 2.24 -6.53
C GLY A 215 -24.36 3.63 -5.90
N ASN A 216 -24.88 3.80 -4.69
CA ASN A 216 -24.68 5.02 -3.93
C ASN A 216 -23.23 5.14 -3.43
N TRP A 217 -22.78 6.37 -3.23
CA TRP A 217 -21.50 6.68 -2.61
C TRP A 217 -21.62 6.59 -1.08
N ASP A 218 -20.93 5.63 -0.50
CA ASP A 218 -20.80 5.45 0.95
C ASP A 218 -19.57 6.21 1.47
N THR A 219 -19.76 6.98 2.53
CA THR A 219 -18.68 7.74 3.16
C THR A 219 -17.61 6.81 3.76
N ILE A 220 -16.34 7.15 3.52
CA ILE A 220 -15.21 6.54 4.20
C ILE A 220 -14.70 7.52 5.26
N ASP A 221 -14.89 7.16 6.54
CA ASP A 221 -14.38 7.94 7.66
C ASP A 221 -12.90 7.61 7.92
N GLU A 222 -12.03 8.12 7.04
CA GLU A 222 -10.59 8.10 7.18
C GLU A 222 -10.04 9.53 7.26
N LYS A 223 -9.23 9.81 8.29
CA LYS A 223 -8.63 11.13 8.50
C LYS A 223 -7.15 11.01 8.80
N SER A 224 -6.38 12.00 8.37
CA SER A 224 -4.94 12.09 8.65
C SER A 224 -4.59 13.39 9.36
N TYR A 225 -3.70 13.30 10.33
CA TYR A 225 -3.19 14.40 11.13
C TYR A 225 -1.66 14.37 11.18
N SER A 226 -1.08 15.53 11.51
CA SER A 226 0.34 15.66 11.81
C SER A 226 0.55 16.03 13.28
N TYR A 227 1.64 15.58 13.87
CA TYR A 227 2.08 15.97 15.20
C TYR A 227 3.50 16.53 15.13
N PRO A 228 3.78 17.63 15.85
CA PRO A 228 2.83 18.43 16.62
C PRO A 228 1.91 19.29 15.72
N SER A 229 0.63 19.43 16.06
CA SER A 229 -0.25 20.42 15.43
C SER A 229 -1.43 20.81 16.31
N GLN A 230 -1.91 22.05 16.16
CA GLN A 230 -3.11 22.52 16.87
C GLN A 230 -4.37 21.76 16.45
N GLU A 231 -4.48 21.44 15.16
CA GLU A 231 -5.60 20.67 14.63
C GLU A 231 -5.69 19.28 15.29
N PHE A 232 -4.58 18.55 15.36
CA PHE A 232 -4.54 17.26 16.03
C PHE A 232 -4.85 17.38 17.53
N GLY A 233 -4.28 18.37 18.21
CA GLY A 233 -4.55 18.63 19.62
C GLY A 233 -6.02 18.98 19.90
N GLY A 234 -6.70 19.67 18.98
CA GLY A 234 -8.12 19.97 19.08
C GLY A 234 -9.03 18.78 18.77
N ALA A 235 -8.69 17.97 17.77
CA ALA A 235 -9.49 16.81 17.36
C ALA A 235 -9.32 15.60 18.28
N HIS A 236 -8.10 15.35 18.76
CA HIS A 236 -7.71 14.15 19.50
C HIS A 236 -6.78 14.50 20.69
N GLY A 237 -7.28 15.29 21.63
CA GLY A 237 -6.49 15.81 22.76
C GLY A 237 -5.79 14.75 23.60
N GLU A 238 -6.47 13.64 23.92
CA GLU A 238 -5.87 12.54 24.69
C GLU A 238 -4.71 11.85 23.96
N ASP A 239 -4.85 11.62 22.65
CA ASP A 239 -3.80 11.00 21.84
C ASP A 239 -2.64 11.96 21.57
N ASN A 240 -2.92 13.26 21.51
CA ASN A 240 -1.90 14.30 21.53
C ASN A 240 -1.10 14.32 22.83
N ASP A 241 -1.74 14.13 23.99
CA ASP A 241 -1.03 14.07 25.27
C ASP A 241 -0.20 12.79 25.42
N LYS A 242 -0.63 11.65 24.85
CA LYS A 242 0.19 10.43 24.75
C LYS A 242 1.46 10.66 23.92
N LEU A 243 1.34 11.38 22.79
CA LEU A 243 2.51 11.76 21.96
C LEU A 243 3.45 12.73 22.67
N LYS A 244 2.93 13.66 23.51
CA LYS A 244 3.76 14.50 24.38
C LYS A 244 4.55 13.66 25.39
N LYS A 245 3.90 12.72 26.08
CA LYS A 245 4.58 11.80 27.01
C LYS A 245 5.66 10.97 26.32
N PHE A 246 5.39 10.48 25.12
CA PHE A 246 6.41 9.80 24.30
C PHE A 246 7.59 10.74 23.97
N SER A 247 7.30 11.99 23.59
CA SER A 247 8.33 13.00 23.29
C SER A 247 9.18 13.33 24.53
N GLU A 248 8.56 13.41 25.71
CA GLU A 248 9.23 13.61 26.99
C GLU A 248 10.16 12.45 27.34
N ALA A 249 9.73 11.20 27.09
CA ALA A 249 10.56 10.02 27.29
C ALA A 249 11.81 10.02 26.39
N MET A 250 11.67 10.46 25.13
CA MET A 250 12.81 10.60 24.21
C MET A 250 13.77 11.70 24.68
N LYS A 251 13.24 12.83 25.12
CA LYS A 251 14.05 13.93 25.68
C LYS A 251 14.79 13.53 26.96
N ALA A 252 14.17 12.72 27.81
CA ALA A 252 14.80 12.25 29.04
C ALA A 252 16.01 11.34 28.80
N PHE A 253 16.05 10.63 27.65
CA PHE A 253 17.19 9.78 27.27
C PHE A 253 18.45 10.57 26.94
N SER A 254 18.32 11.70 26.22
CA SER A 254 19.44 12.64 25.98
C SER A 254 19.06 14.04 26.46
N PRO A 255 19.20 14.35 27.77
CA PRO A 255 18.84 15.65 28.32
C PRO A 255 19.62 16.83 27.73
N GLY A 256 20.80 16.55 27.17
CA GLY A 256 21.66 17.53 26.50
C GLY A 256 21.29 17.80 25.04
N ASP A 257 20.49 16.93 24.41
CA ASP A 257 20.08 17.06 23.02
C ASP A 257 18.57 17.27 22.90
N TYR A 258 18.15 18.08 21.94
CA TYR A 258 16.74 18.15 21.57
C TYR A 258 16.42 17.05 20.55
N ILE A 259 15.56 16.11 20.94
CA ILE A 259 15.04 15.06 20.05
C ILE A 259 13.60 15.41 19.64
N PRO A 260 13.38 16.13 18.52
CA PRO A 260 12.03 16.41 18.05
C PRO A 260 11.35 15.12 17.58
N VAL A 261 10.16 14.84 18.11
CA VAL A 261 9.27 13.80 17.58
C VAL A 261 8.33 14.43 16.57
N ASN A 262 8.43 13.99 15.33
CA ASN A 262 7.45 14.32 14.28
C ASN A 262 6.61 13.08 14.02
N ALA A 263 5.31 13.23 13.79
CA ALA A 263 4.47 12.10 13.47
C ALA A 263 3.38 12.40 12.44
N LYS A 264 3.00 11.35 11.71
CA LYS A 264 1.78 11.27 10.91
C LYS A 264 0.88 10.22 11.54
N ILE A 265 -0.39 10.58 11.74
CA ILE A 265 -1.37 9.75 12.42
C ILE A 265 -2.60 9.63 11.53
N SER A 266 -3.04 8.41 11.23
CA SER A 266 -4.31 8.15 10.55
C SER A 266 -5.34 7.60 11.53
N TYR A 267 -6.59 7.97 11.30
CA TYR A 267 -7.76 7.47 12.03
C TYR A 267 -8.72 6.83 11.05
N LYS A 268 -9.31 5.71 11.45
CA LYS A 268 -10.43 5.07 10.75
C LYS A 268 -11.58 4.90 11.75
N GLN A 269 -12.78 5.32 11.37
CA GLN A 269 -13.95 5.29 12.28
C GLN A 269 -13.64 5.96 13.64
N ASN A 270 -12.97 7.12 13.58
CA ASN A 270 -12.52 7.88 14.75
C ASN A 270 -11.58 7.13 15.73
N LYS A 271 -10.96 6.02 15.33
CA LYS A 271 -9.94 5.29 16.10
C LYS A 271 -8.59 5.36 15.41
N MET A 272 -7.51 5.49 16.19
CA MET A 272 -6.14 5.52 15.65
C MET A 272 -5.84 4.23 14.90
N ASP A 273 -5.51 4.34 13.62
CA ASP A 273 -5.22 3.20 12.73
C ASP A 273 -3.71 2.98 12.59
N LYS A 274 -2.99 4.04 12.19
CA LYS A 274 -1.53 4.04 12.01
C LYS A 274 -0.92 5.29 12.65
N LEU A 275 0.18 5.09 13.38
CA LEU A 275 1.03 6.14 13.92
C LEU A 275 2.45 5.92 13.39
N LYS A 276 2.91 6.83 12.53
CA LYS A 276 4.28 6.82 12.01
C LYS A 276 5.04 8.02 12.56
N MET A 277 6.09 7.74 13.31
CA MET A 277 6.95 8.71 13.96
C MET A 277 8.34 8.72 13.35
N ASP A 278 8.96 9.88 13.35
CA ASP A 278 10.35 10.10 12.97
C ASP A 278 11.05 10.93 14.06
N ILE A 279 12.21 10.45 14.50
CA ILE A 279 13.13 11.22 15.34
C ILE A 279 14.50 11.32 14.65
N VAL A 280 15.17 12.44 14.85
CA VAL A 280 16.54 12.67 14.37
C VAL A 280 17.44 12.81 15.59
N VAL A 281 18.50 12.02 15.66
CA VAL A 281 19.46 11.99 16.75
C VAL A 281 20.88 12.11 16.22
N LYS A 282 21.81 12.50 17.09
CA LYS A 282 23.23 12.43 16.79
C LYS A 282 23.72 11.01 17.06
N TYR A 283 24.28 10.34 16.05
CA TYR A 283 24.78 8.99 16.23
C TYR A 283 26.16 8.98 16.93
N ASN A 284 26.20 8.56 18.20
CA ASN A 284 27.47 8.35 18.92
C ASN A 284 27.82 6.87 19.12
N GLY A 285 27.09 5.95 18.49
CA GLY A 285 27.42 4.52 18.45
C GLY A 285 26.24 3.58 18.69
N LYS A 286 26.48 2.29 18.44
CA LYS A 286 25.43 1.25 18.43
C LYS A 286 24.83 0.98 19.82
N SER A 287 25.60 1.09 20.90
CA SER A 287 25.11 0.87 22.26
C SER A 287 24.08 1.92 22.68
N GLU A 288 24.33 3.19 22.38
CA GLU A 288 23.41 4.29 22.64
C GLU A 288 22.14 4.14 21.79
N LEU A 289 22.28 3.83 20.50
CA LEU A 289 21.13 3.56 19.63
C LEU A 289 20.27 2.39 20.14
N MET A 290 20.90 1.33 20.67
CA MET A 290 20.19 0.21 21.27
C MET A 290 19.40 0.63 22.51
N ALA A 291 20.01 1.39 23.42
CA ALA A 291 19.35 1.87 24.64
C ALA A 291 18.20 2.86 24.34
N LEU A 292 18.39 3.76 23.37
CA LEU A 292 17.33 4.64 22.87
C LEU A 292 16.17 3.83 22.29
N SER A 293 16.49 2.81 21.47
CA SER A 293 15.48 1.96 20.85
C SER A 293 14.67 1.18 21.88
N GLN A 294 15.31 0.69 22.95
CA GLN A 294 14.62 0.04 24.07
C GLN A 294 13.69 1.01 24.80
N THR A 295 14.15 2.23 25.08
CA THR A 295 13.35 3.28 25.71
C THR A 295 12.13 3.64 24.86
N ALA A 296 12.33 3.80 23.55
CA ALA A 296 11.25 4.09 22.61
C ALA A 296 10.24 2.94 22.51
N ALA A 297 10.72 1.70 22.40
CA ALA A 297 9.88 0.50 22.37
C ALA A 297 9.00 0.38 23.64
N GLN A 298 9.57 0.65 24.81
CA GLN A 298 8.84 0.64 26.08
C GLN A 298 7.77 1.74 26.10
N SER A 299 8.15 2.97 25.75
CA SER A 299 7.20 4.10 25.71
C SER A 299 6.07 3.87 24.70
N MET A 300 6.34 3.22 23.56
CA MET A 300 5.28 2.83 22.61
C MET A 300 4.22 1.92 23.23
N LEU A 301 4.63 0.97 24.09
CA LEU A 301 3.72 0.03 24.75
C LEU A 301 2.89 0.70 25.85
N GLU A 302 3.48 1.70 26.52
CA GLU A 302 2.82 2.43 27.60
C GLU A 302 1.81 3.48 27.08
N GLN A 303 2.15 4.15 25.98
CA GLN A 303 1.39 5.32 25.52
C GLN A 303 0.36 4.97 24.43
N PHE A 304 0.66 4.04 23.52
CA PHE A 304 -0.14 3.88 22.30
C PHE A 304 -1.03 2.62 22.33
N PRO A 305 -2.22 2.69 21.71
CA PRO A 305 -3.17 1.60 21.80
C PRO A 305 -2.69 0.36 21.04
N LYS A 306 -3.12 -0.81 21.50
CA LYS A 306 -2.64 -2.12 21.01
C LYS A 306 -3.11 -2.39 19.57
N ASP A 307 -4.30 -1.94 19.21
CA ASP A 307 -4.96 -2.11 17.92
C ASP A 307 -4.44 -1.18 16.81
N ALA A 308 -3.68 -0.14 17.15
CA ALA A 308 -2.98 0.70 16.17
C ALA A 308 -1.63 0.12 15.75
N LYS A 309 -1.27 0.30 14.47
CA LYS A 309 0.09 0.04 13.99
C LYS A 309 0.97 1.24 14.33
N VAL A 310 2.07 1.02 15.04
CA VAL A 310 2.99 2.09 15.44
C VAL A 310 4.37 1.82 14.84
N GLN A 311 4.92 2.82 14.16
CA GLN A 311 6.27 2.77 13.60
C GLN A 311 7.07 3.99 14.06
N LEU A 312 8.31 3.78 14.49
CA LEU A 312 9.29 4.85 14.69
C LEU A 312 10.50 4.59 13.78
N GLN A 313 10.92 5.62 13.05
CA GLN A 313 12.22 5.65 12.41
C GLN A 313 13.15 6.54 13.24
N ILE A 314 14.30 5.98 13.62
CA ILE A 314 15.38 6.71 14.27
C ILE A 314 16.40 7.02 13.19
N LYS A 315 16.64 8.31 12.95
CA LYS A 315 17.53 8.80 11.88
C LYS A 315 18.74 9.50 12.48
N SER A 316 19.86 9.40 11.79
CA SER A 316 21.04 10.23 12.00
C SER A 316 21.42 10.87 10.68
N GLU A 317 21.57 12.20 10.69
CA GLU A 317 21.69 12.99 9.46
C GLU A 317 20.55 12.64 8.48
N ASN A 318 20.88 12.05 7.33
CA ASN A 318 19.93 11.60 6.30
C ASN A 318 19.80 10.07 6.20
N LYS A 319 20.27 9.33 7.20
CA LYS A 319 20.23 7.85 7.24
C LYS A 319 19.26 7.37 8.29
N ILE A 320 18.55 6.29 7.98
CA ILE A 320 17.78 5.55 8.98
C ILE A 320 18.76 4.61 9.66
N GLU A 321 18.86 4.70 10.98
CA GLU A 321 19.77 3.88 11.80
C GLU A 321 19.02 2.71 12.46
N ALA A 322 17.76 2.95 12.84
CA ALA A 322 16.88 1.92 13.36
C ALA A 322 15.42 2.16 12.98
N VAL A 323 14.67 1.07 12.90
CA VAL A 323 13.21 1.08 12.73
C VAL A 323 12.58 0.22 13.82
N ILE A 324 11.64 0.79 14.56
CA ILE A 324 10.85 0.10 15.58
C ILE A 324 9.43 -0.02 15.05
N ILE A 325 8.87 -1.23 15.07
CA ILE A 325 7.50 -1.48 14.60
C ILE A 325 6.74 -2.30 15.63
N LYS A 326 5.58 -1.77 16.05
CA LYS A 326 4.52 -2.50 16.74
C LYS A 326 3.37 -2.73 15.75
N GLU A 327 3.25 -3.96 15.27
CA GLU A 327 2.11 -4.36 14.44
C GLU A 327 0.79 -4.32 15.23
N LYS A 328 -0.34 -4.20 14.52
CA LYS A 328 -1.67 -4.24 15.14
C LYS A 328 -1.85 -5.52 15.95
N ASN A 329 -2.28 -5.36 17.20
CA ASN A 329 -2.52 -6.42 18.17
C ASN A 329 -1.27 -7.20 18.62
N SER A 330 -0.06 -6.73 18.28
CA SER A 330 1.18 -7.32 18.80
C SER A 330 1.41 -6.94 20.27
N ASP A 331 1.83 -7.90 21.08
CA ASP A 331 2.22 -7.68 22.49
C ASP A 331 3.55 -6.94 22.62
N LYS A 332 4.41 -7.03 21.60
CA LYS A 332 5.75 -6.47 21.63
C LYS A 332 6.10 -5.82 20.29
N PRO A 333 6.80 -4.67 20.30
CA PRO A 333 7.44 -4.16 19.10
C PRO A 333 8.66 -5.01 18.76
N PHE A 334 9.08 -4.98 17.49
CA PHE A 334 10.40 -5.43 17.08
C PHE A 334 11.26 -4.25 16.66
N VAL A 335 12.58 -4.42 16.76
CA VAL A 335 13.57 -3.40 16.39
C VAL A 335 14.46 -3.99 15.30
N SER A 336 14.65 -3.23 14.22
CA SER A 336 15.63 -3.52 13.18
C SER A 336 16.68 -2.41 13.17
N PHE A 337 17.95 -2.77 13.28
CA PHE A 337 19.09 -1.86 13.10
C PHE A 337 19.62 -1.99 11.67
N LEU A 338 20.02 -0.87 11.06
CA LEU A 338 20.54 -0.83 9.68
C LEU A 338 22.06 -0.83 9.61
#